data_AF-A0AAV7RB45-F1
#
_entry.id   AF-A0AAV7RB45-F1
#
_cell.length_a   1.000
_cell.length_b   1.000
_cell.length_c   1.000
_cell.angle_alpha   90.00
_cell.angle_beta   90.00
_cell.angle_gamma   90.00
#
_symmetry.space_group_name_H-M   'P 1'
#
loop_
_entity.id
_entity.type
_entity.pdbx_description
1 polymer ?
#
loop_
_entity_poly.entity_id
_entity_poly.type
_entity_poly.pdbx_seq_one_letter_code
_entity_poly.pdbx_strand_id
1 'polypeptide(L)' 'MKYPDIQKKVQEEIDRVVGSEHPNMGHRKLMPYTDAVIHEVQRFGNILPLNFPRETTVDVIFKGYFIPKVGLH' A
#
# COMPACT_ATOMS: atom_id res chain seq x y z
N MET A 1 -20.33 -2.01 10.07
CA MET A 1 -19.22 -2.58 9.26
C MET A 1 -19.75 -2.95 7.88
N LYS A 2 -19.05 -2.60 6.79
CA LYS A 2 -19.52 -2.85 5.40
C LYS A 2 -19.20 -4.26 4.88
N TYR A 3 -18.19 -4.92 5.42
CA TYR A 3 -17.73 -6.25 4.98
C TYR A 3 -17.41 -7.19 6.16
N PRO A 4 -18.43 -7.65 6.92
CA PRO A 4 -18.22 -8.47 8.10
C PRO A 4 -17.54 -9.82 7.81
N ASP A 5 -17.85 -10.46 6.68
CA ASP A 5 -17.26 -11.75 6.31
C ASP A 5 -15.75 -11.65 6.02
N ILE A 6 -15.31 -10.53 5.43
CA ILE A 6 -13.90 -10.27 5.19
C ILE A 6 -13.16 -10.09 6.52
N GLN A 7 -13.77 -9.37 7.46
CA GLN A 7 -13.21 -9.13 8.78
C GLN A 7 -13.12 -10.40 9.61
N LYS A 8 -14.13 -11.28 9.51
CA LYS A 8 -14.09 -12.59 10.15
C LYS A 8 -12.91 -13.42 9.64
N LYS A 9 -12.69 -13.48 8.32
CA LYS A 9 -11.56 -14.21 7.73
C LYS A 9 -10.19 -13.64 8.11
N VAL A 10 -10.08 -12.31 8.23
CA VAL A 10 -8.87 -11.66 8.74
C VAL A 10 -8.61 -12.08 10.19
N GLN A 11 -9.65 -12.01 11.04
CA GLN A 11 -9.52 -12.40 12.44
C GLN A 11 -9.12 -13.87 12.59
N GLU A 12 -9.76 -14.78 11.84
CA GLU A 12 -9.42 -16.22 11.82
C GLU A 12 -7.96 -16.48 11.42
N GLU A 13 -7.41 -15.72 10.46
CA GLU A 13 -6.01 -15.85 10.07
C GLU A 13 -5.06 -15.30 11.15
N ILE A 14 -5.39 -14.17 11.77
CA ILE A 14 -4.62 -13.59 12.88
C ILE A 14 -4.61 -14.55 14.08
N ASP A 15 -5.77 -15.06 14.48
CA ASP A 15 -5.90 -15.98 15.61
C ASP A 15 -5.10 -17.27 15.37
N ARG A 16 -5.06 -17.75 14.12
CA ARG A 16 -4.27 -18.93 13.74
C ARG A 16 -2.76 -18.70 13.76
N VAL A 17 -2.30 -17.53 13.30
CA VAL A 17 -0.86 -17.25 13.10
C VAL A 17 -0.22 -16.63 14.34
N VAL A 18 -0.90 -15.68 14.97
CA VAL A 18 -0.41 -14.94 16.13
C VAL A 18 -0.91 -15.59 17.42
N GLY A 19 -2.17 -16.03 17.45
CA GLY A 19 -2.80 -16.56 18.65
C GLY A 19 -2.76 -15.56 19.80
N SER A 20 -2.26 -15.99 20.95
CA SER A 20 -2.14 -15.16 22.16
C SER A 20 -0.82 -14.36 22.25
N GLU A 21 0.09 -14.53 21.29
CA GLU A 21 1.37 -13.83 21.26
C GLU A 21 1.23 -12.38 20.79
N HIS A 22 2.29 -11.59 20.95
CA HIS A 22 2.30 -10.23 20.42
C HIS A 22 2.60 -10.22 18.91
N PRO A 23 1.84 -9.44 18.10
CA PRO A 23 2.13 -9.29 16.68
C PRO A 23 3.55 -8.75 16.42
N ASN A 24 4.25 -9.33 15.44
CA ASN A 24 5.55 -8.83 14.97
C ASN A 24 5.65 -8.95 13.43
N MET A 25 6.68 -8.33 12.85
CA MET A 25 6.88 -8.29 11.40
C MET A 25 7.13 -9.67 10.77
N GLY A 26 7.61 -10.64 11.54
CA GLY A 26 7.79 -12.03 11.08
C GLY A 26 6.45 -12.70 10.75
N HIS A 27 5.39 -12.40 11.50
CA HIS A 27 4.05 -12.95 11.27
C HIS A 27 3.45 -12.54 9.92
N ARG A 28 3.83 -11.37 9.39
CA ARG A 28 3.27 -10.85 8.13
C ARG A 28 3.42 -11.83 6.97
N LYS A 29 4.56 -12.53 6.88
CA LYS A 29 4.82 -13.52 5.82
C LYS A 29 3.89 -14.74 5.88
N LEU A 30 3.25 -14.97 7.02
CA LEU A 30 2.35 -16.10 7.28
C LEU A 30 0.87 -15.71 7.18
N MET A 31 0.56 -14.44 6.94
CA MET A 31 -0.82 -13.91 6.87
C MET A 31 -1.12 -13.29 5.49
N PRO A 32 -1.08 -14.07 4.39
CA PRO A 32 -1.26 -13.55 3.05
C PRO A 32 -2.65 -12.96 2.81
N TYR A 33 -3.70 -13.46 3.47
CA TYR A 33 -5.05 -12.91 3.29
C TYR A 33 -5.18 -11.53 3.93
N THR A 34 -4.68 -11.38 5.15
CA THR A 34 -4.63 -10.11 5.88
C THR A 34 -3.79 -9.09 5.14
N ASP A 35 -2.63 -9.49 4.62
CA ASP A 35 -1.77 -8.62 3.80
C ASP A 35 -2.50 -8.17 2.52
N ALA A 36 -3.21 -9.08 1.83
CA ALA A 36 -4.01 -8.72 0.66
C ALA A 36 -5.16 -7.75 0.98
N VAL A 37 -5.86 -7.93 2.10
CA VAL A 37 -6.93 -7.03 2.54
C VAL A 37 -6.38 -5.64 2.83
N ILE A 38 -5.21 -5.53 3.48
CA ILE A 38 -4.56 -4.23 3.73
C ILE A 38 -4.22 -3.53 2.40
N HIS A 39 -3.63 -4.25 1.45
CA HIS A 39 -3.31 -3.69 0.13
C HIS A 39 -4.56 -3.23 -0.62
N GLU A 40 -5.66 -3.98 -0.53
CA GLU A 40 -6.91 -3.60 -1.18
C GLU A 40 -7.55 -2.36 -0.53
N VAL A 41 -7.49 -2.26 0.79
CA VAL A 41 -7.93 -1.05 1.50
C VAL A 41 -7.08 0.16 1.09
N GLN A 42 -5.77 0.00 0.95
CA GLN A 42 -4.88 1.06 0.46
C GLN A 42 -5.19 1.44 -1.00
N ARG A 43 -5.44 0.45 -1.86
CA ARG A 43 -5.84 0.67 -3.27
C ARG A 43 -7.17 1.41 -3.39
N PHE A 44 -8.17 1.03 -2.59
CA PHE A 44 -9.51 1.61 -2.62
C PHE A 44 -9.59 2.97 -1.92
N GLY A 45 -8.86 3.14 -0.81
CA GLY A 45 -8.89 4.35 0.01
C GLY A 45 -8.37 5.60 -0.70
N ASN A 46 -7.60 5.44 -1.78
CA ASN A 46 -7.07 6.52 -2.61
C ASN A 46 -6.51 7.69 -1.77
N ILE A 47 -5.71 7.38 -0.75
CA ILE A 47 -5.31 8.34 0.30
C ILE A 47 -4.51 9.53 -0.30
N LEU A 48 -3.86 9.34 -1.46
CA LEU A 48 -3.23 10.39 -2.26
C LEU A 48 -3.52 10.18 -3.76
N PRO A 49 -4.65 10.70 -4.30
CA PRO A 49 -5.09 10.45 -5.68
C PRO A 49 -4.11 10.85 -6.78
N LEU A 50 -3.27 11.85 -6.52
CA LEU A 50 -2.30 12.38 -7.47
C LEU A 50 -0.85 12.20 -7.01
N ASN A 51 -0.61 11.42 -5.94
CA ASN A 51 0.68 11.36 -5.25
C ASN A 51 1.22 12.78 -4.93
N PHE A 52 2.48 12.89 -4.52
CA PHE A 52 3.14 14.17 -4.42
C PHE A 52 3.62 14.66 -5.80
N PRO A 53 3.62 15.99 -6.05
CA PRO A 53 4.28 16.55 -7.21
C PRO A 53 5.70 16.02 -7.36
N ARG A 54 6.07 15.63 -8.59
CA ARG A 54 7.42 15.16 -8.92
C ARG A 54 8.02 16.06 -9.98
N GLU A 55 9.32 16.29 -9.85
CA GLU A 55 10.10 17.10 -10.77
C GLU A 55 11.32 16.29 -11.26
N THR A 56 11.80 16.60 -12.47
CA THR A 56 13.00 15.95 -13.01
C THR A 56 14.24 16.66 -12.50
N THR A 57 15.26 15.90 -12.09
CA THR A 57 16.53 16.45 -11.60
C THR A 57 17.43 16.96 -12.72
N VAL A 58 17.13 16.56 -13.96
CA VAL A 58 17.81 16.93 -15.22
C VAL A 58 16.77 17.00 -16.34
N ASP A 59 17.13 17.63 -17.45
CA ASP A 59 16.33 17.59 -18.67
C ASP A 59 16.22 16.14 -19.18
N VAL A 60 15.03 15.73 -19.58
CA VAL A 60 14.79 14.35 -20.06
C VAL A 60 13.87 14.33 -21.26
N ILE A 61 14.16 13.46 -22.23
CA ILE A 61 13.21 13.06 -23.26
C ILE A 61 12.49 11.81 -22.75
N PHE A 62 11.21 11.94 -22.40
CA PHE A 62 10.38 10.83 -21.94
C PHE A 62 9.23 10.60 -22.91
N LYS A 63 9.17 9.39 -23.49
CA LYS A 63 8.16 9.01 -24.49
C LYS A 63 8.07 10.00 -25.67
N GLY A 64 9.20 10.58 -26.09
CA GLY A 64 9.27 11.56 -27.18
C GLY A 64 8.98 13.01 -26.78
N TYR A 65 8.62 13.27 -25.53
CA TYR A 65 8.40 14.62 -25.01
C TYR A 65 9.64 15.12 -24.28
N PHE A 66 10.05 16.36 -24.57
CA PHE A 66 11.06 17.06 -23.79
C PHE A 66 10.45 17.59 -22.49
N ILE A 67 11.00 17.17 -21.35
CA ILE A 67 10.62 17.60 -20.01
C ILE A 67 11.83 18.31 -19.40
N PRO A 68 11.75 19.62 -19.12
CA PRO A 68 12.86 20.38 -18.55
C PRO A 68 13.07 20.03 -17.08
N LYS A 69 14.31 20.09 -16.62
CA LYS A 69 14.63 20.24 -15.20
C LYS A 69 13.90 21.47 -14.69
N VAL A 70 13.14 21.31 -13.61
CA VAL A 70 12.59 22.47 -12.90
C VAL A 70 13.77 23.23 -12.29
N GLY A 71 14.02 24.43 -12.81
CA GLY A 71 14.97 25.36 -12.21
C GLY A 71 14.40 25.88 -10.91
N LEU A 72 15.18 25.81 -9.83
CA LEU A 72 14.91 26.53 -8.59
C LEU A 72 14.65 28.02 -8.94
N HIS A 73 13.43 28.49 -8.71
CA HIS A 73 13.17 29.89 -8.42
C HIS A 73 13.19 30.09 -6.91
#